data_AF-A0A8T4XLN3-F1
#
_entry.id   AF-A0A8T4XLN3-F1
#
_cell.length_a   1.000
_cell.length_b   1.000
_cell.length_c   1.000
_cell.angle_alpha   90.00
_cell.angle_beta   90.00
_cell.angle_gamma   90.00
#
_symmetry.space_group_name_H-M   'P 1'
#
loop_
_entity.id
_entity.type
_entity.pdbx_description
1 polymer ?
#
loop_
_entity_poly.entity_id
_entity_poly.type
_entity_poly.pdbx_seq_one_letter_code
_entity_poly.pdbx_strand_id
1 'polypeptide(L)'
;MKPLETLYWLRFVLGIVAALLCVSYGLATKTISVEPNINVFTNGIALALIVYVLSYYLVKPKFMWKVDNPQKIATTGIGVYILSWLVFWVLLYTILVTNT
;
A
#
# COMPACT_ATOMS: atom_id res chain seq x y z
N MET A 1 0.26 0.12 23.83
CA MET A 1 1.15 -0.33 22.74
C MET A 1 2.27 0.67 22.57
N LYS A 2 3.47 0.20 22.21
CA LYS A 2 4.61 1.09 21.93
C LYS A 2 4.30 1.91 20.66
N PRO A 3 4.69 3.19 20.56
CA PRO A 3 4.36 4.04 19.42
C PRO A 3 4.83 3.47 18.06
N LEU A 4 5.92 2.71 18.04
CA LEU A 4 6.40 2.01 16.83
C LEU A 4 5.52 0.82 16.41
N GLU A 5 4.91 0.12 17.36
CA GLU A 5 4.07 -1.05 17.08
C GLU A 5 2.73 -0.61 16.47
N THR A 6 2.16 0.48 16.97
CA THR A 6 0.98 1.11 16.35
C THR A 6 1.27 1.57 14.92
N LEU A 7 2.46 2.12 14.68
CA LEU A 7 2.89 2.52 13.33
C LEU A 7 3.03 1.30 12.41
N TYR A 8 3.55 0.19 12.90
CA TYR A 8 3.67 -1.06 12.14
C TYR A 8 2.32 -1.59 11.66
N TRP A 9 1.34 -1.73 12.57
CA TRP A 9 -0.01 -2.16 12.22
C TRP A 9 -0.72 -1.17 11.28
N LEU A 10 -0.51 0.13 11.47
CA LEU A 10 -1.05 1.14 10.58
C LEU A 10 -0.52 0.98 9.15
N ARG A 11 0.80 0.75 8.98
CA ARG A 11 1.43 0.50 7.68
C ARG A 11 0.93 -0.78 7.02
N PHE A 12 0.67 -1.82 7.81
CA PHE A 12 0.06 -3.06 7.32
C PHE A 12 -1.34 -2.82 6.74
N VAL A 13 -2.22 -2.14 7.49
CA VAL A 13 -3.58 -1.81 7.01
C VAL A 13 -3.52 -0.91 5.78
N LEU A 14 -2.61 0.06 5.75
CA LEU A 14 -2.40 0.92 4.59
C LEU A 14 -1.97 0.15 3.33
N GLY A 15 -1.16 -0.90 3.46
CA GLY A 15 -0.77 -1.74 2.32
C GLY A 15 -1.97 -2.49 1.74
N ILE A 16 -2.86 -3.00 2.60
CA ILE A 16 -4.13 -3.62 2.15
C ILE A 16 -5.02 -2.60 1.44
N VAL A 17 -5.15 -1.39 1.98
CA VAL A 17 -5.91 -0.30 1.33
C VAL A 17 -5.31 0.07 -0.02
N ALA A 18 -3.98 0.15 -0.12
CA ALA A 18 -3.29 0.40 -1.39
C ALA A 18 -3.58 -0.71 -2.42
N ALA A 19 -3.62 -1.97 -1.99
CA ALA A 19 -3.96 -3.10 -2.87
C ALA A 19 -5.39 -2.99 -3.39
N LEU A 20 -6.35 -2.69 -2.51
CA LEU A 20 -7.75 -2.46 -2.90
C LEU A 20 -7.88 -1.31 -3.91
N LEU A 21 -7.14 -0.22 -3.70
CA LEU A 21 -7.11 0.90 -4.64
C LEU A 21 -6.56 0.48 -6.01
N CYS A 22 -5.44 -0.26 -6.06
CA CYS A 22 -4.87 -0.75 -7.32
C CYS A 22 -5.86 -1.65 -8.08
N VAL A 23 -6.55 -2.54 -7.38
CA VAL A 23 -7.56 -3.42 -7.97
C VAL A 23 -8.77 -2.64 -8.47
N SER A 24 -9.31 -1.73 -7.65
CA SER A 24 -10.45 -0.90 -8.02
C SER A 24 -10.16 -0.03 -9.25
N TYR A 25 -8.93 0.49 -9.36
CA TYR A 25 -8.46 1.21 -10.53
C TYR A 25 -8.38 0.30 -11.77
N GLY A 26 -7.87 -0.93 -11.63
CA GLY A 26 -7.85 -1.90 -12.71
C GLY A 26 -9.24 -2.30 -13.20
N LEU A 27 -10.21 -2.42 -12.28
CA LEU A 27 -11.62 -2.67 -12.61
C LEU A 27 -12.24 -1.48 -13.36
N ALA A 28 -12.02 -0.26 -12.87
CA ALA A 28 -12.58 0.96 -13.48
C ALA A 28 -12.02 1.22 -14.88
N THR A 29 -10.74 0.91 -15.10
CA THR A 29 -10.07 1.07 -16.41
C THR A 29 -10.18 -0.17 -17.31
N LYS A 30 -10.80 -1.26 -16.82
CA LYS A 30 -10.91 -2.55 -17.51
C LYS A 30 -9.56 -3.12 -17.97
N THR A 31 -8.51 -2.86 -17.20
CA THR A 31 -7.15 -3.37 -17.50
C THR A 31 -6.85 -4.70 -16.81
N ILE A 32 -7.83 -5.29 -16.12
CA ILE A 32 -7.70 -6.63 -15.54
C ILE A 32 -7.86 -7.64 -16.68
N SER A 33 -6.75 -8.24 -17.07
CA SER A 33 -6.68 -9.24 -18.12
C SER A 33 -5.68 -10.33 -17.76
N VAL A 34 -5.86 -11.50 -18.37
CA VAL A 34 -4.90 -12.62 -18.30
C VAL A 34 -3.58 -12.25 -18.95
N GLU A 35 -3.63 -11.42 -20.00
CA GLU A 35 -2.42 -10.98 -20.71
C GLU A 35 -1.58 -10.04 -19.85
N PRO A 36 -0.26 -10.27 -19.74
CA PRO A 36 0.62 -9.44 -18.95
C PRO A 36 0.77 -8.06 -19.59
N ASN A 37 0.35 -7.03 -18.87
CA ASN A 37 0.45 -5.64 -19.31
C ASN A 37 1.36 -4.84 -18.37
N ILE A 38 2.47 -4.33 -18.90
CA ILE A 38 3.45 -3.54 -18.14
C ILE A 38 2.84 -2.26 -17.53
N ASN A 39 1.79 -1.71 -18.15
CA ASN A 39 1.10 -0.53 -17.64
C ASN A 39 0.33 -0.85 -16.35
N VAL A 40 -0.24 -2.06 -16.22
CA VAL A 40 -0.92 -2.49 -14.99
C VAL A 40 0.06 -2.53 -13.83
N PHE A 41 1.25 -3.07 -14.07
CA PHE A 41 2.31 -3.12 -13.07
C PHE A 41 2.82 -1.73 -12.67
N THR A 42 3.10 -0.89 -13.66
CA THR A 42 3.62 0.46 -13.44
C THR A 42 2.59 1.35 -12.72
N ASN A 43 1.32 1.27 -13.10
CA ASN A 43 0.23 2.00 -12.44
C ASN A 43 0.01 1.52 -11.00
N GLY A 44 0.12 0.20 -10.76
CA GLY A 44 0.05 -0.36 -9.41
C GLY A 44 1.16 0.17 -8.49
N ILE A 45 2.41 0.18 -8.96
CA ILE A 45 3.54 0.77 -8.23
C ILE A 45 3.31 2.26 -7.95
N ALA A 46 2.90 3.02 -8.97
CA ALA A 46 2.66 4.46 -8.85
C ALA A 46 1.58 4.74 -7.78
N LEU A 47 0.46 4.02 -7.82
CA LEU A 47 -0.61 4.14 -6.83
C LEU A 47 -0.14 3.77 -5.43
N ALA A 48 0.60 2.67 -5.28
CA ALA A 48 1.16 2.27 -4.00
C ALA A 48 2.14 3.30 -3.44
N LEU A 49 2.97 3.93 -4.27
CA LEU A 49 3.85 5.00 -3.83
C LEU A 49 3.07 6.25 -3.42
N ILE A 50 2.05 6.64 -4.18
CA ILE A 50 1.19 7.79 -3.83
C ILE A 50 0.53 7.58 -2.47
N VAL A 51 -0.08 6.41 -2.25
CA VAL A 51 -0.70 6.06 -0.96
C VAL A 51 0.32 6.08 0.18
N TYR A 52 1.53 5.57 -0.07
CA TYR A 52 2.60 5.57 0.93
C TYR A 52 3.02 7.00 1.31
N VAL A 53 3.24 7.86 0.33
CA VAL A 53 3.62 9.26 0.53
C VAL A 53 2.52 10.02 1.26
N LEU A 54 1.26 9.87 0.83
CA LEU A 54 0.11 10.48 1.49
C LEU A 54 0.00 10.02 2.95
N SER A 55 0.17 8.74 3.21
CA SER A 55 0.13 8.22 4.58
C SER A 55 1.24 8.80 5.46
N TYR A 56 2.43 9.05 4.92
CA TYR A 56 3.51 9.69 5.66
C TYR A 56 3.13 11.11 6.10
N TYR A 57 2.53 11.91 5.22
CA TYR A 57 2.08 13.26 5.57
C TYR A 57 0.98 13.27 6.63
N LEU A 58 0.05 12.29 6.59
CA LEU A 58 -1.01 12.16 7.59
C LEU A 58 -0.49 11.71 8.96
N VAL A 59 0.51 10.83 8.98
CA VAL A 59 1.05 10.22 10.20
C VAL A 59 2.06 11.14 10.90
N LYS A 60 2.84 11.90 10.12
CA LYS A 60 3.88 12.81 10.61
C LYS A 60 3.41 13.70 11.78
N PRO A 61 2.34 14.50 11.69
CA PRO A 61 1.94 15.41 12.77
C PRO A 61 1.54 14.68 14.06
N LYS A 62 1.01 13.45 13.96
CA LYS A 62 0.49 12.68 15.10
C LYS A 62 1.59 11.99 15.91
N PHE A 63 2.73 11.70 15.29
CA PHE A 63 3.85 10.97 15.92
C PHE A 63 5.10 11.83 16.13
N MET A 64 5.18 13.02 15.54
CA MET A 64 6.34 13.93 15.67
C MET A 64 6.63 14.33 17.13
N TRP A 65 5.60 14.40 17.98
CA TRP A 65 5.73 14.72 19.40
C TRP A 65 5.96 13.51 20.31
N LYS A 66 5.97 12.30 19.75
CA LYS A 66 6.02 11.02 20.50
C LYS A 66 7.23 10.14 20.15
N VAL A 67 8.09 10.58 19.23
CA VAL A 67 9.24 9.80 18.74
C VAL A 67 10.47 10.70 18.69
N ASP A 68 11.56 10.25 19.31
CA ASP A 68 12.82 11.01 19.43
C ASP A 68 13.44 11.41 18.09
N ASN A 69 13.17 10.63 17.03
CA ASN A 69 13.74 10.86 15.70
C ASN A 69 12.66 10.73 14.60
N PRO A 70 12.34 11.82 13.88
CA PRO A 70 11.28 11.80 12.86
C PRO A 70 11.59 10.86 11.68
N GLN A 71 12.88 10.58 11.40
CA GLN A 71 13.26 9.59 10.39
C GLN A 71 12.76 8.17 10.72
N LYS A 72 12.67 7.79 12.01
CA LYS A 72 12.15 6.48 12.40
C LYS A 72 10.68 6.31 12.02
N ILE A 73 9.91 7.40 11.91
CA ILE A 73 8.50 7.37 11.52
C ILE A 73 8.35 7.01 10.02
N ALA A 74 9.33 7.40 9.19
CA ALA A 74 9.32 7.15 7.76
C ALA A 74 9.79 5.74 7.40
N THR A 75 10.77 5.20 8.13
CA THR A 75 11.41 3.91 7.80
C THR A 75 10.78 2.72 8.51
N THR A 76 10.14 2.94 9.67
CA THR A 76 9.48 1.86 10.41
C THR A 76 8.23 1.38 9.66
N GLY A 77 8.20 0.08 9.37
CA GLY A 77 7.04 -0.55 8.73
C GLY A 77 6.96 -0.36 7.21
N ILE A 78 8.00 0.18 6.55
CA ILE A 78 8.00 0.27 5.07
C ILE A 78 7.97 -1.11 4.42
N GLY A 79 8.72 -2.08 4.98
CA GLY A 79 8.73 -3.46 4.49
C GLY A 79 7.36 -4.13 4.62
N VAL A 80 6.68 -3.96 5.76
CA VAL A 80 5.35 -4.56 5.95
C VAL A 80 4.31 -3.93 5.02
N TYR A 81 4.42 -2.63 4.76
CA TYR A 81 3.57 -1.95 3.78
C TYR A 81 3.74 -2.55 2.37
N ILE A 82 4.99 -2.66 1.89
CA ILE A 82 5.27 -3.19 0.55
C ILE A 82 4.83 -4.65 0.44
N LEU A 83 5.15 -5.47 1.45
CA LEU A 83 4.79 -6.89 1.47
C LEU A 83 3.27 -7.09 1.50
N SER A 84 2.56 -6.38 2.39
CA SER A 84 1.09 -6.48 2.45
C SER A 84 0.44 -5.99 1.16
N TRP A 85 0.86 -4.83 0.63
CA TRP A 85 0.37 -4.36 -0.66
C TRP A 85 0.56 -5.39 -1.77
N LEU A 86 1.77 -5.93 -1.94
CA LEU A 86 2.08 -6.87 -3.02
C LEU A 86 1.27 -8.18 -2.88
N VAL A 87 1.25 -8.77 -1.69
CA VAL A 87 0.53 -10.04 -1.44
C VAL A 87 -0.96 -9.87 -1.70
N PHE A 88 -1.60 -8.85 -1.11
CA PHE A 88 -3.03 -8.63 -1.29
C PHE A 88 -3.38 -8.21 -2.71
N TRP A 89 -2.53 -7.42 -3.37
CA TRP A 89 -2.77 -6.99 -4.74
C TRP A 89 -2.74 -8.18 -5.70
N VAL A 90 -1.71 -9.04 -5.62
CA VAL A 90 -1.60 -10.25 -6.45
C VAL A 90 -2.76 -11.21 -6.16
N LEU A 91 -3.10 -11.43 -4.89
CA LEU A 91 -4.20 -12.31 -4.51
C LEU A 91 -5.53 -11.83 -5.09
N LEU A 92 -5.88 -10.56 -4.90
CA LEU A 92 -7.12 -9.99 -5.42
C LEU A 92 -7.15 -9.93 -6.95
N TYR A 93 -6.02 -9.57 -7.58
CA TYR A 93 -5.90 -9.55 -9.03
C TYR A 93 -6.13 -10.95 -9.62
N THR A 94 -5.53 -11.98 -9.02
CA THR A 94 -5.68 -13.38 -9.46
C THR A 94 -7.13 -13.85 -9.33
N ILE A 95 -7.79 -13.54 -8.19
CA ILE A 95 -9.20 -13.85 -7.99
C ILE A 95 -10.04 -13.20 -9.08
N LEU A 96 -9.82 -11.92 -9.38
CA LEU A 96 -10.63 -11.20 -10.37
C LEU A 96 -10.41 -11.72 -11.79
N VAL A 97 -9.17 -11.93 -12.21
CA VAL A 97 -8.85 -12.50 -13.52
C VAL A 97 -9.50 -13.88 -13.71
N THR A 98 -9.57 -14.68 -12.64
CA THR A 98 -10.18 -16.03 -12.71
C THR A 98 -11.71 -15.98 -12.84
N ASN A 99 -12.35 -14.92 -12.34
CA ASN A 99 -13.81 -14.78 -12.34
C ASN A 99 -14.35 -13.93 -13.52
N THR A 100 -13.47 -13.46 -14.40
CA THR A 100 -13.80 -12.68 -15.62
C THR A 100 -13.55 -13.49 -16.86
#